data_AF-B9XP52-F1
#
_entry.id   AF-B9XP52-F1
#
_cell.length_a   1.000
_cell.length_b   1.000
_cell.length_c   1.000
_cell.angle_alpha   90.00
_cell.angle_beta   90.00
_cell.angle_gamma   90.00
#
_symmetry.space_group_name_H-M   'P 1'
#
loop_
_entity.id
_entity.type
_entity.pdbx_description
1 polymer ?
#
loop_
_entity_poly.entity_id
_entity_poly.type
_entity_poly.pdbx_seq_one_letter_code
_entity_poly.pdbx_strand_id
1 'polypeptide(L)'
;MHILDLNILGAADPSWTVPVVCVASLTLFFFVLLGLFKLARLITLGTDSLGIQSLKKAYQGITILQTPAAGECVITFRTYTGLLVIGAHQTHHLALTTADALVLLKRLHCFNLKYGWFYPGGLFIPLVSCLCYFSQTRKIRSKVAASLQDASHKGL
;
A
#
# COMPACT_ATOMS: atom_id res chain seq x y z
N MET A 1 48.31 40.57 -55.50
CA MET A 1 48.24 40.56 -54.03
C MET A 1 46.92 41.22 -53.63
N HIS A 2 45.83 40.46 -53.66
CA HIS A 2 44.52 40.91 -53.19
C HIS A 2 44.00 39.81 -52.28
N ILE A 3 43.82 40.17 -51.01
CA ILE A 3 43.33 39.35 -49.92
C ILE A 3 41.88 38.99 -50.26
N LEU A 4 41.64 37.73 -50.63
CA LEU A 4 40.30 37.21 -50.86
C LEU A 4 39.56 37.14 -49.53
N ASP A 5 38.36 37.71 -49.54
CA ASP A 5 37.36 37.76 -48.49
C ASP A 5 37.11 36.39 -47.84
N LEU A 6 37.74 36.15 -46.70
CA LEU A 6 37.52 35.01 -45.80
C LEU A 6 36.39 35.31 -44.79
N ASN A 7 35.42 36.13 -45.18
CA ASN A 7 34.28 36.52 -44.34
C ASN A 7 32.97 35.79 -44.71
N ILE A 8 33.06 34.70 -45.48
CA ILE A 8 31.95 33.80 -45.83
C ILE A 8 31.78 32.70 -44.77
N LEU A 9 32.03 33.02 -43.51
CA LEU A 9 31.45 32.28 -42.38
C LEU A 9 30.35 33.16 -41.83
N GLY A 10 29.26 33.23 -42.61
CA GLY A 10 28.04 33.91 -42.23
C GLY A 10 27.67 33.46 -40.82
N ALA A 11 27.60 34.42 -39.91
CA ALA A 11 27.04 34.23 -38.59
C ALA A 11 25.62 33.67 -38.79
N ALA A 12 25.47 32.36 -38.65
CA ALA A 12 24.17 31.72 -38.74
C ALA A 12 23.32 32.31 -37.61
N ASP A 13 22.25 33.03 -37.97
CA ASP A 13 21.36 33.65 -37.01
C ASP A 13 20.86 32.60 -36.01
N PRO A 14 21.17 32.72 -34.70
CA PRO A 14 20.86 31.70 -33.70
C PRO A 14 19.39 31.70 -33.26
N SER A 15 18.49 32.33 -34.02
CA SER A 15 17.06 32.43 -33.66
C SER A 15 16.38 31.06 -33.54
N TRP A 16 16.86 30.06 -34.28
CA TRP A 16 16.34 28.70 -34.28
C TRP A 16 17.02 27.76 -33.26
N THR A 17 18.18 28.12 -32.71
CA THR A 17 18.91 27.22 -31.80
C THR A 17 18.18 27.07 -30.46
N VAL A 18 17.61 28.16 -29.95
CA VAL A 18 16.84 28.17 -28.69
C VAL A 18 15.62 27.23 -28.75
N PRO A 19 14.69 27.33 -29.73
CA PRO A 19 13.53 26.44 -29.77
C PRO A 19 13.93 24.97 -29.99
N VAL A 20 14.97 24.69 -30.80
CA VAL A 20 15.45 23.32 -31.02
C VAL A 20 16.00 22.71 -29.71
N VAL A 21 16.81 23.46 -28.96
CA VAL A 21 17.33 23.00 -27.66
C VAL A 21 16.21 22.78 -26.65
N CYS A 22 15.20 23.67 -26.63
CA CYS A 22 14.03 23.51 -25.76
C CYS A 22 13.23 22.24 -26.10
N VAL A 23 12.93 22.00 -27.38
CA VAL A 23 12.21 20.80 -27.81
C VAL A 23 13.00 19.54 -27.46
N ALA A 24 14.29 19.50 -27.79
CA ALA A 24 15.14 18.35 -27.48
C ALA A 24 15.20 18.07 -25.96
N SER A 25 15.32 19.12 -25.14
CA SER A 25 15.33 18.99 -23.67
C SER A 25 14.00 18.48 -23.13
N LEU A 26 12.87 18.99 -23.63
CA LEU A 26 11.54 18.52 -23.23
C LEU A 26 11.29 17.08 -23.65
N THR A 27 11.68 16.70 -24.86
CA THR A 27 11.59 15.32 -25.35
C THR A 27 12.42 14.37 -24.49
N LEU A 28 13.68 14.73 -24.20
CA LEU A 28 14.54 13.94 -23.32
C LEU A 28 13.93 13.80 -21.93
N PHE A 29 13.46 14.90 -21.34
CA PHE A 29 12.81 14.91 -20.04
C PHE A 29 11.58 13.99 -20.00
N PHE A 30 10.74 14.03 -21.04
CA PHE A 30 9.58 13.15 -21.18
C PHE A 30 9.98 11.67 -21.21
N PHE A 31 11.01 11.30 -21.98
CA PHE A 31 11.51 9.91 -22.01
C PHE A 31 12.10 9.46 -20.68
N VAL A 32 12.82 10.34 -19.98
CA VAL A 32 13.32 10.07 -18.63
C VAL A 32 12.16 9.82 -17.67
N LEU A 33 11.13 10.66 -17.68
CA LEU A 33 9.93 10.45 -16.85
C LEU A 33 9.22 9.15 -17.18
N LEU A 34 9.08 8.80 -18.47
CA LEU A 34 8.49 7.51 -18.87
C LEU A 34 9.33 6.32 -18.39
N GLY A 35 10.66 6.41 -18.49
CA GLY A 35 11.58 5.40 -17.99
C GLY A 35 11.43 5.20 -16.47
N LEU A 36 11.43 6.31 -15.72
CA LEU A 36 11.21 6.30 -14.27
C LEU A 36 9.83 5.74 -13.91
N PHE A 37 8.78 6.11 -14.66
CA PHE A 37 7.43 5.59 -14.45
C PHE A 37 7.35 4.07 -14.70
N LYS A 38 7.95 3.57 -15.79
CA LYS A 38 7.98 2.12 -16.05
C LYS A 38 8.79 1.37 -15.00
N LEU A 39 9.92 1.92 -14.56
CA LEU A 39 10.73 1.33 -13.51
C LEU A 39 9.96 1.28 -12.18
N ALA A 40 9.32 2.39 -11.79
CA ALA A 40 8.46 2.44 -10.62
C ALA A 40 7.33 1.41 -10.69
N ARG A 41 6.69 1.28 -11.86
CA ARG A 41 5.63 0.29 -12.09
C ARG A 41 6.14 -1.16 -12.00
N LEU A 42 7.36 -1.43 -12.45
CA LEU A 42 7.94 -2.77 -12.38
C LEU A 42 8.28 -3.15 -10.94
N ILE A 43 8.81 -2.19 -10.17
CA ILE A 43 9.05 -2.36 -8.73
C ILE A 43 7.72 -2.56 -7.99
N THR A 44 6.68 -1.76 -8.28
CA THR A 44 5.37 -1.90 -7.62
C THR A 44 4.77 -3.28 -7.86
N LEU A 45 4.81 -3.79 -9.09
CA LEU A 45 4.30 -5.12 -9.44
C LEU A 45 5.04 -6.24 -8.69
N GLY A 46 6.37 -6.10 -8.54
CA GLY A 46 7.18 -7.01 -7.74
C GLY A 46 6.77 -7.00 -6.27
N THR A 47 6.62 -5.81 -5.68
CA THR A 47 6.21 -5.67 -4.28
C THR A 47 4.78 -6.15 -4.01
N ASP A 48 3.88 -5.98 -4.97
CA ASP A 48 2.49 -6.44 -4.86
C ASP A 48 2.43 -7.96 -4.78
N SER A 49 3.26 -8.67 -5.55
CA SER A 49 3.33 -10.14 -5.47
C SER A 49 3.75 -10.64 -4.08
N LEU A 50 4.72 -9.98 -3.46
CA LEU A 50 5.19 -10.29 -2.11
C LEU A 50 4.16 -9.92 -1.04
N GLY A 51 3.50 -8.78 -1.22
CA GLY A 51 2.38 -8.33 -0.39
C GLY A 51 1.24 -9.34 -0.41
N ILE A 52 0.80 -9.77 -1.59
CA ILE A 52 -0.28 -10.77 -1.75
C ILE A 52 0.12 -12.10 -1.11
N GLN A 53 1.35 -12.57 -1.30
CA GLN A 53 1.81 -13.81 -0.66
C GLN A 53 1.82 -13.70 0.86
N SER A 54 2.30 -12.57 1.40
CA SER A 54 2.32 -12.33 2.84
C SER A 54 0.91 -12.18 3.41
N LEU A 55 -0.02 -11.58 2.65
CA LEU A 55 -1.42 -11.49 3.02
C LEU A 55 -2.04 -12.89 3.04
N LYS A 56 -1.82 -13.70 1.99
CA LYS A 56 -2.27 -15.10 1.95
C LYS A 56 -1.79 -15.90 3.16
N LYS A 57 -0.52 -15.70 3.57
CA LYS A 57 0.03 -16.30 4.80
C LYS A 57 -0.69 -15.85 6.07
N ALA A 58 -1.19 -14.62 6.13
CA ALA A 58 -1.95 -14.14 7.28
C ALA A 58 -3.24 -14.97 7.51
N TYR A 59 -3.88 -15.42 6.43
CA TYR A 59 -5.11 -16.22 6.45
C TYR A 59 -4.89 -17.72 6.66
N GLN A 60 -3.65 -18.21 6.64
CA GLN A 60 -3.39 -19.64 6.76
C GLN A 60 -3.86 -20.17 8.13
N GLY A 61 -4.69 -21.22 8.08
CA GLY A 61 -5.26 -21.86 9.28
C GLY A 61 -6.38 -21.07 9.95
N ILE A 62 -6.97 -20.07 9.28
CA ILE A 62 -8.11 -19.30 9.80
C ILE A 62 -9.39 -19.79 9.13
N THR A 63 -10.41 -20.09 9.95
CA THR A 63 -11.73 -20.52 9.46
C THR A 63 -12.63 -19.30 9.32
N ILE A 64 -13.00 -18.95 8.08
CA ILE A 64 -13.91 -17.84 7.79
C ILE A 64 -15.35 -18.35 7.82
N LEU A 65 -16.19 -17.69 8.59
CA LEU A 65 -17.59 -18.06 8.78
C LEU A 65 -18.46 -17.20 7.87
N GLN A 66 -19.46 -17.81 7.22
CA GLN A 66 -20.34 -17.09 6.29
C GLN A 66 -21.43 -16.29 7.01
N THR A 67 -21.82 -16.70 8.21
CA THR A 67 -22.86 -16.05 9.00
C THR A 67 -22.39 -15.99 10.45
N PRO A 68 -22.41 -14.81 11.10
CA PRO A 68 -21.99 -14.69 12.48
C PRO A 68 -23.00 -15.40 13.40
N ALA A 69 -22.58 -16.48 14.04
CA ALA A 69 -23.35 -17.18 15.07
C ALA A 69 -23.13 -16.57 16.47
N ALA A 70 -23.94 -17.01 17.44
CA ALA A 70 -23.83 -16.54 18.83
C ALA A 70 -22.46 -16.91 19.42
N GLY A 71 -21.72 -15.90 19.90
CA GLY A 71 -20.35 -16.07 20.43
C GLY A 71 -19.24 -15.77 19.43
N GLU A 72 -19.57 -15.52 18.17
CA GLU A 72 -18.62 -15.15 17.13
C GLU A 72 -18.44 -13.63 17.04
N CYS A 73 -17.38 -13.20 16.37
CA CYS A 73 -17.07 -11.80 16.21
C CYS A 73 -16.81 -11.44 14.75
N VAL A 74 -17.30 -10.26 14.39
CA VAL A 74 -17.06 -9.66 13.09
C VAL A 74 -15.93 -8.66 13.25
N ILE A 75 -14.86 -8.84 12.47
CA ILE A 75 -13.76 -7.88 12.38
C ILE A 75 -13.89 -7.08 11.09
N THR A 76 -13.54 -5.80 11.17
CA THR A 76 -13.44 -4.92 10.00
C THR A 76 -12.05 -4.31 9.99
N PHE A 77 -11.17 -4.77 9.09
CA PHE A 77 -9.79 -4.33 9.06
C PHE A 77 -9.36 -3.95 7.65
N ARG A 78 -8.66 -2.82 7.51
CA ARG A 78 -8.17 -2.37 6.21
C ARG A 78 -6.68 -2.67 6.08
N THR A 79 -6.30 -3.37 5.01
CA THR A 79 -4.90 -3.58 4.65
C THR A 79 -4.49 -2.68 3.51
N TYR A 80 -3.23 -2.27 3.51
CA TYR A 80 -2.66 -1.36 2.52
C TYR A 80 -1.43 -1.99 1.89
N THR A 81 -1.35 -1.94 0.55
CA THR A 81 -0.24 -2.46 -0.24
C THR A 81 0.10 -1.51 -1.39
N GLY A 82 1.37 -1.48 -1.78
CA GLY A 82 1.84 -0.68 -2.92
C GLY A 82 3.01 0.20 -2.54
N LEU A 83 3.43 1.05 -3.49
CA LEU A 83 4.61 1.88 -3.38
C LEU A 83 4.31 3.32 -3.82
N LEU A 84 4.44 4.25 -2.87
CA LEU A 84 4.50 5.72 -2.89
C LEU A 84 3.44 6.48 -3.70
N VAL A 85 3.22 6.10 -4.96
CA VAL A 85 2.29 6.73 -5.91
C VAL A 85 1.15 5.78 -6.29
N ILE A 86 1.40 4.47 -6.27
CA ILE A 86 0.43 3.44 -6.65
C ILE A 86 0.19 2.58 -5.42
N GLY A 87 -1.02 2.68 -4.86
CA GLY A 87 -1.43 1.93 -3.68
C GLY A 87 -2.78 1.28 -3.89
N ALA A 88 -2.91 0.04 -3.46
CA ALA A 88 -4.19 -0.65 -3.30
C ALA A 88 -4.52 -0.78 -1.81
N HIS A 89 -5.79 -0.65 -1.48
CA HIS A 89 -6.28 -0.94 -0.14
C HIS A 89 -7.42 -1.95 -0.24
N GLN A 90 -7.47 -2.85 0.73
CA GLN A 90 -8.52 -3.86 0.82
C GLN A 90 -9.16 -3.80 2.20
N THR A 91 -10.48 -3.75 2.24
CA THR A 91 -11.24 -3.81 3.49
C THR A 91 -11.70 -5.24 3.70
N HIS A 92 -11.31 -5.83 4.82
CA HIS A 92 -11.67 -7.18 5.24
C HIS A 92 -12.80 -7.09 6.23
N HIS A 93 -13.96 -7.64 5.87
CA HIS A 93 -15.12 -7.75 6.76
C HIS A 93 -15.45 -9.24 6.93
N LEU A 94 -15.08 -9.81 8.07
CA LEU A 94 -15.03 -11.26 8.26
C LEU A 94 -15.67 -11.65 9.59
N ALA A 95 -16.55 -12.65 9.57
CA ALA A 95 -17.05 -13.32 10.76
C ALA A 95 -16.13 -14.48 11.12
N LEU A 96 -15.69 -14.55 12.38
CA LEU A 96 -14.66 -15.46 12.87
C LEU A 96 -14.95 -15.84 14.32
N THR A 97 -14.38 -16.97 14.75
CA THR A 97 -14.26 -17.29 16.17
C THR A 97 -13.43 -16.20 16.87
N THR A 98 -13.66 -15.98 18.17
CA THR A 98 -12.91 -14.96 18.93
C THR A 98 -11.41 -15.22 18.95
N ALA A 99 -11.00 -16.49 19.00
CA ALA A 99 -9.60 -16.91 18.93
C ALA A 99 -8.99 -16.57 17.56
N ASP A 100 -9.65 -16.98 16.46
CA ASP A 100 -9.16 -16.74 15.10
C ASP A 100 -9.15 -15.25 14.77
N ALA A 101 -10.13 -14.49 15.24
CA ALA A 101 -10.18 -13.06 15.05
C ALA A 101 -8.99 -12.34 15.67
N LEU A 102 -8.58 -12.71 16.89
CA LEU A 102 -7.40 -12.11 17.53
C LEU A 102 -6.11 -12.44 16.78
N VAL A 103 -5.98 -13.70 16.33
CA VAL A 103 -4.82 -14.15 15.54
C VAL A 103 -4.76 -13.42 14.21
N LEU A 104 -5.87 -13.38 13.46
CA LEU A 104 -5.93 -12.73 12.16
C LEU A 104 -5.71 -11.23 12.30
N LEU A 105 -6.34 -10.57 13.27
CA LEU A 105 -6.18 -9.14 13.51
C LEU A 105 -4.71 -8.77 13.80
N LYS A 106 -4.00 -9.59 14.60
CA LYS A 106 -2.56 -9.42 14.83
C LYS A 106 -1.77 -9.57 13.54
N ARG A 107 -2.05 -10.61 12.73
CA ARG A 107 -1.34 -10.87 11.47
C ARG A 107 -1.57 -9.75 10.44
N LEU A 108 -2.81 -9.27 10.29
CA LEU A 108 -3.16 -8.15 9.42
C LEU A 108 -2.55 -6.83 9.90
N HIS A 109 -2.44 -6.64 11.21
CA HIS A 109 -1.73 -5.48 11.77
C HIS A 109 -0.24 -5.54 11.46
N CYS A 110 0.43 -6.67 11.71
CA CYS A 110 1.83 -6.86 11.35
C CYS A 110 2.07 -6.67 9.84
N PHE A 111 1.11 -7.08 9.01
CA PHE A 111 1.14 -6.82 7.57
C PHE A 111 1.18 -5.31 7.27
N ASN A 112 0.28 -4.52 7.85
CA ASN A 112 0.29 -3.06 7.68
C ASN A 112 1.54 -2.40 8.27
N LEU A 113 2.08 -2.92 9.38
CA LEU A 113 3.35 -2.42 9.93
C LEU A 113 4.54 -2.71 9.02
N LYS A 114 4.48 -3.75 8.18
CA LYS A 114 5.56 -4.09 7.25
C LYS A 114 5.40 -3.38 5.91
N TYR A 115 4.20 -3.38 5.34
CA TYR A 115 3.96 -2.90 3.97
C TYR A 115 3.31 -1.51 3.92
N GLY A 116 2.65 -1.07 4.99
CA GLY A 116 1.95 0.21 5.05
C GLY A 116 2.87 1.43 4.97
N TRP A 117 4.15 1.29 5.35
CA TRP A 117 5.15 2.34 5.18
C TRP A 117 5.40 2.74 3.72
N PHE A 118 5.20 1.78 2.81
CA PHE A 118 5.43 2.00 1.39
C PHE A 118 4.21 2.59 0.69
N TYR A 119 3.03 2.58 1.30
CA TYR A 119 1.80 3.10 0.68
C TYR A 119 1.79 4.66 0.65
N PRO A 120 1.10 5.30 -0.32
CA PRO A 120 0.84 6.75 -0.31
C PRO A 120 0.11 7.20 0.97
N GLY A 121 0.86 7.64 1.98
CA GLY A 121 0.36 7.88 3.35
C GLY A 121 1.33 7.42 4.44
N GLY A 122 2.33 6.60 4.09
CA GLY A 122 3.52 6.29 4.88
C GLY A 122 3.23 6.06 6.36
N LEU A 123 3.79 6.93 7.20
CA LEU A 123 3.72 6.86 8.66
C LEU A 123 2.29 6.85 9.23
N PHE A 124 1.30 7.44 8.54
CA PHE A 124 -0.08 7.48 9.03
C PHE A 124 -0.73 6.10 9.06
N ILE A 125 -0.36 5.20 8.14
CA ILE A 125 -0.99 3.88 8.04
C ILE A 125 -0.64 2.97 9.22
N PRO A 126 0.64 2.80 9.61
CA PRO A 126 1.01 2.09 10.83
C PRO A 126 0.29 2.62 12.07
N LEU A 127 0.19 3.95 12.22
CA LEU A 127 -0.47 4.58 13.36
C LEU A 127 -1.97 4.27 13.40
N VAL A 128 -2.69 4.48 12.30
CA VAL A 128 -4.12 4.15 12.20
C VAL A 128 -4.35 2.65 12.41
N SER A 129 -3.49 1.80 11.83
CA SER A 129 -3.58 0.36 12.00
C SER A 129 -3.41 -0.07 13.46
N CYS A 130 -2.53 0.59 14.20
CA CYS A 130 -2.29 0.38 15.63
C CYS A 130 -3.55 0.72 16.46
N LEU A 131 -4.15 1.88 16.21
CA LEU A 131 -5.40 2.30 16.87
C LEU A 131 -6.55 1.33 16.59
N CYS A 132 -6.74 0.92 15.34
CA CYS A 132 -7.75 -0.07 14.96
C CYS A 132 -7.50 -1.43 15.62
N TYR A 133 -6.25 -1.89 15.65
CA TYR A 133 -5.86 -3.14 16.30
C TYR A 133 -6.21 -3.14 17.79
N PHE A 134 -5.80 -2.11 18.53
CA PHE A 134 -6.06 -2.03 19.96
C PHE A 134 -7.54 -1.89 20.28
N SER A 135 -8.27 -1.06 19.53
CA SER A 135 -9.72 -0.88 19.70
C SER A 135 -10.48 -2.19 19.48
N GLN A 136 -10.19 -2.93 18.41
CA GLN A 136 -10.87 -4.20 18.11
C GLN A 136 -10.45 -5.31 19.07
N THR A 137 -9.18 -5.41 19.42
CA THR A 137 -8.69 -6.40 20.40
C THR A 137 -9.39 -6.22 21.74
N ARG A 138 -9.54 -4.97 22.20
CA ARG A 138 -10.25 -4.66 23.45
C ARG A 138 -11.70 -5.11 23.40
N LYS A 139 -12.41 -4.84 22.29
CA LYS A 139 -13.80 -5.24 22.08
C LYS A 139 -13.98 -6.76 22.03
N ILE A 140 -13.06 -7.49 21.39
CA ILE A 140 -13.13 -8.95 21.33
C ILE A 140 -12.91 -9.54 22.73
N ARG A 141 -11.91 -9.06 23.47
CA ARG A 141 -11.64 -9.51 24.84
C ARG A 141 -12.79 -9.24 25.80
N SER A 142 -13.46 -8.09 25.69
CA SER A 142 -14.63 -7.82 26.52
C SER A 142 -15.80 -8.76 26.24
N LYS A 143 -16.00 -9.17 24.97
CA LYS A 143 -17.03 -10.17 24.62
C LYS A 143 -16.72 -11.54 25.21
N VAL A 144 -15.46 -11.96 25.18
CA VAL A 144 -15.03 -13.23 25.80
C VAL A 144 -15.25 -13.20 27.32
N ALA A 145 -14.93 -12.08 27.98
CA ALA A 145 -15.17 -11.94 29.41
C ALA A 145 -16.67 -12.01 29.76
N ALA A 146 -17.52 -11.35 28.96
CA ALA A 146 -18.97 -11.40 29.14
C ALA A 146 -19.55 -12.80 28.91
N SER A 147 -19.10 -13.53 27.89
CA SER A 147 -19.60 -14.88 27.62
C SER A 147 -19.21 -15.89 28.71
N LEU A 148 -18.05 -15.70 29.36
CA LEU A 148 -17.64 -16.51 30.51
C LEU A 148 -18.51 -16.24 31.75
N GLN A 149 -18.89 -14.98 31.99
CA GLN A 149 -19.80 -14.63 33.09
C GLN A 149 -21.21 -15.20 32.87
N ASP A 150 -21.74 -15.12 31.66
CA ASP A 150 -23.03 -15.73 31.30
C ASP A 150 -23.03 -17.26 31.46
N ALA A 151 -21.92 -17.92 31.11
CA ALA A 151 -21.77 -19.37 31.32
C ALA A 151 -21.77 -19.72 32.82
N SER A 152 -21.02 -18.95 33.63
CA SER A 152 -20.98 -19.13 35.09
C SER A 152 -22.34 -18.90 35.75
N HIS A 153 -23.13 -17.94 35.28
CA HIS A 153 -24.47 -17.68 35.82
C HIS A 153 -25.49 -18.78 35.45
N LYS A 154 -25.25 -19.50 34.35
CA LYS A 154 -26.14 -20.59 33.89
C LYS A 154 -25.87 -21.95 34.55
N GLY A 155 -24.88 -22.05 35.44
CA GLY A 155 -24.60 -23.26 36.22
C GLY A 155 -24.13 -24.45 35.35
N LEU A 156 -23.43 -24.17 34.25
CA LEU A 156 -22.71 -25.15 33.45
C LEU A 156 -21.26 -25.31 33.95
#